data_AF-A0A182S7Q3-F1
#
_entry.id   AF-A0A182S7Q3-F1
#
_cell.length_a   1.000
_cell.length_b   1.000
_cell.length_c   1.000
_cell.angle_alpha   90.00
_cell.angle_beta   90.00
_cell.angle_gamma   90.00
#
_symmetry.space_group_name_H-M   'P 1'
#
loop_
_entity.id
_entity.type
_entity.pdbx_description
1 polymer ?
#
loop_
_entity_poly.entity_id
_entity_poly.type
_entity_poly.pdbx_seq_one_letter_code
_entity_poly.pdbx_strand_id
1 'polypeptide(L)'
;MAVKDENILENHSSIQHKLVNIPNETYTSNKKALEFVDQFNYSTNYDGEQCFRGQNTTERTIVTEMNGESFLIPPRVQFINSTIDRFTEYIQPDETFDMIVLDPPWWNKYIRRVKAVNSKAAYRMLTNADLKAIPLERHLHKNTLVVVWCTNAPSHIDAVSKEFFPKWGVELVATWYWIKVTTTGQPVCKFNEPHQKQPYERLFIGVPAGSSIAKSVPHERFLYSIPSAIHSHKPPLYGKLLLNNISNIL
;
A
#
# COMPACT_ATOMS: atom_id res chain seq x y z
N MET A 1 -19.44 9.00 8.36
CA MET A 1 -18.11 8.35 8.41
C MET A 1 -17.99 7.39 9.59
N ALA A 2 -18.60 7.67 10.76
CA ALA A 2 -18.64 6.76 11.93
C ALA A 2 -19.28 5.38 11.67
N VAL A 3 -20.37 5.32 10.90
CA VAL A 3 -21.07 4.06 10.53
C VAL A 3 -20.14 3.02 9.87
N LYS A 4 -19.06 3.46 9.21
CA LYS A 4 -18.11 2.53 8.57
C LYS A 4 -17.13 1.89 9.56
N ASP A 5 -16.82 2.56 10.68
CA ASP A 5 -15.88 2.03 11.67
C ASP A 5 -16.55 0.96 12.55
N GLU A 6 -17.86 1.13 12.85
CA GLU A 6 -18.69 0.13 13.51
C GLU A 6 -18.76 -1.18 12.69
N ASN A 7 -19.00 -1.10 11.37
CA ASN A 7 -19.01 -2.27 10.50
C ASN A 7 -17.70 -3.06 10.51
N ILE A 8 -16.54 -2.40 10.60
CA ILE A 8 -15.23 -3.08 10.67
C ILE A 8 -15.09 -3.82 12.00
N LEU A 9 -15.52 -3.20 13.10
CA LEU A 9 -15.50 -3.81 14.42
C LEU A 9 -16.44 -5.02 14.48
N GLU A 10 -17.67 -4.87 13.99
CA GLU A 10 -18.65 -5.97 13.89
C GLU A 10 -18.12 -7.12 13.04
N ASN A 11 -17.52 -6.81 11.87
CA ASN A 11 -16.91 -7.82 11.03
C ASN A 11 -15.81 -8.58 11.79
N HIS A 12 -14.91 -7.86 12.46
CA HIS A 12 -13.85 -8.47 13.25
C HIS A 12 -14.39 -9.37 14.37
N SER A 13 -15.37 -8.88 15.14
CA SER A 13 -16.04 -9.67 16.19
C SER A 13 -16.67 -10.95 15.63
N SER A 14 -17.28 -10.88 14.44
CA SER A 14 -17.91 -12.03 13.80
C SER A 14 -16.93 -13.12 13.36
N ILE A 15 -15.69 -12.76 13.02
CA ILE A 15 -14.68 -13.72 12.55
C ILE A 15 -13.64 -14.09 13.60
N GLN A 16 -13.64 -13.45 14.77
CA GLN A 16 -12.64 -13.66 15.81
C GLN A 16 -12.50 -15.13 16.20
N HIS A 17 -13.60 -15.87 16.25
CA HIS A 17 -13.60 -17.31 16.54
C HIS A 17 -12.93 -18.18 15.44
N LYS A 18 -12.77 -17.64 14.22
CA LYS A 18 -12.13 -18.30 13.07
C LYS A 18 -10.65 -17.95 12.94
N LEU A 19 -10.22 -16.84 13.54
CA LEU A 19 -8.81 -16.47 13.61
C LEU A 19 -8.16 -17.40 14.63
N VAL A 20 -7.24 -18.26 14.15
CA VAL A 20 -6.68 -19.38 14.91
C VAL A 20 -6.19 -18.93 16.29
N ASN A 21 -6.80 -19.47 17.34
CA ASN A 21 -6.29 -19.39 18.72
C ASN A 21 -5.18 -20.43 18.86
N ILE A 22 -3.96 -20.13 18.40
CA ILE A 22 -2.80 -20.96 18.74
C ILE A 22 -2.56 -20.77 20.25
N PRO A 23 -2.70 -21.81 21.08
CA PRO A 23 -2.44 -21.69 22.50
C PRO A 23 -0.94 -21.48 22.72
N ASN A 24 -0.58 -20.35 23.33
CA ASN A 24 0.70 -20.08 23.98
C ASN A 24 1.94 -20.74 23.35
N GLU A 25 2.46 -20.15 22.28
CA GLU A 25 3.91 -20.05 22.15
C GLU A 25 4.35 -18.68 22.67
N THR A 26 5.43 -18.68 23.44
CA THR A 26 5.99 -17.64 24.32
C THR A 26 6.46 -16.36 23.60
N TYR A 27 5.92 -16.04 22.44
CA TYR A 27 6.27 -14.85 21.67
C TYR A 27 5.38 -13.67 22.05
N THR A 28 5.67 -13.08 23.21
CA THR A 28 4.95 -11.91 23.75
C THR A 28 5.45 -10.58 23.19
N SER A 29 6.51 -10.58 22.37
CA SER A 29 7.14 -9.34 21.90
C SER A 29 7.71 -9.46 20.48
N ASN A 30 7.48 -8.43 19.67
CA ASN A 30 8.11 -8.25 18.35
C ASN A 30 9.51 -7.60 18.45
N LYS A 31 10.08 -7.47 19.64
CA LYS A 31 11.35 -6.78 19.90
C LYS A 31 12.50 -7.28 19.02
N LYS A 32 12.72 -8.59 18.92
CA LYS A 32 13.81 -9.15 18.08
C LYS A 32 13.67 -8.76 16.61
N ALA A 33 12.45 -8.75 16.10
CA ALA A 33 12.18 -8.38 14.72
C ALA A 33 12.37 -6.87 14.49
N LEU A 34 12.00 -6.03 15.47
CA LEU A 34 12.28 -4.59 15.43
C LEU A 34 13.78 -4.30 15.49
N GLU A 35 14.51 -4.96 16.41
CA GLU A 35 15.97 -4.82 16.54
C GLU A 35 16.69 -5.19 15.23
N PHE A 36 16.27 -6.26 14.57
CA PHE A 36 16.79 -6.63 13.25
C PHE A 36 16.54 -5.55 12.21
N VAL A 37 15.32 -5.01 12.13
CA VAL A 37 14.96 -3.95 11.17
C VAL A 37 15.75 -2.67 11.44
N ASP A 38 15.92 -2.29 12.71
CA ASP A 38 16.70 -1.11 13.10
C ASP A 38 18.19 -1.29 12.73
N GLN A 39 18.77 -2.47 12.99
CA GLN A 39 20.13 -2.80 12.57
C GLN A 39 20.29 -2.79 11.05
N PHE A 40 19.35 -3.39 10.32
CA PHE A 40 19.34 -3.41 8.86
C PHE A 40 19.36 -1.98 8.31
N ASN A 41 18.38 -1.14 8.70
CA ASN A 41 18.29 0.25 8.26
C ASN A 41 19.52 1.09 8.63
N TYR A 42 20.16 0.81 9.77
CA TYR A 42 21.39 1.50 10.17
C TYR A 42 22.60 1.10 9.31
N SER A 43 22.66 -0.17 8.92
CA SER A 43 23.77 -0.74 8.14
C SER A 43 23.71 -0.44 6.65
N THR A 44 22.53 -0.14 6.11
CA THR A 44 22.34 0.18 4.69
C THR A 44 22.72 1.63 4.38
N ASN A 45 23.47 1.85 3.30
CA ASN A 45 23.77 3.17 2.76
C ASN A 45 23.02 3.37 1.44
N TYR A 46 21.69 3.44 1.51
CA TYR A 46 20.87 3.71 0.34
C TYR A 46 20.94 5.20 -0.04
N ASP A 47 21.39 5.48 -1.25
CA ASP A 47 21.35 6.83 -1.82
C ASP A 47 20.01 7.05 -2.53
N GLY A 48 19.09 7.70 -1.82
CA GLY A 48 17.72 7.95 -2.30
C GLY A 48 17.62 8.93 -3.48
N GLU A 49 18.70 9.59 -3.87
CA GLU A 49 18.72 10.49 -5.03
C GLU A 49 19.27 9.80 -6.29
N GLN A 50 19.82 8.58 -6.16
CA GLN A 50 20.23 7.81 -7.33
C GLN A 50 19.04 7.48 -8.20
N CYS A 51 19.17 7.82 -9.49
CA CYS A 51 18.18 7.48 -10.49
C CYS A 51 18.71 6.35 -11.36
N PHE A 52 18.01 5.23 -11.41
CA PHE A 52 18.35 4.11 -12.28
C PHE A 52 17.10 3.36 -12.71
N ARG A 53 17.20 2.61 -13.80
CA ARG A 53 16.13 1.74 -14.28
C ARG A 53 16.72 0.44 -14.80
N GLY A 54 15.93 -0.60 -14.81
CA GLY A 54 16.35 -1.89 -15.32
C GLY A 54 15.16 -2.78 -15.65
N GLN A 55 15.48 -3.96 -16.19
CA GLN A 55 14.50 -4.97 -16.51
C GLN A 55 15.08 -6.36 -16.32
N ASN A 56 14.21 -7.29 -15.93
CA ASN A 56 14.46 -8.71 -16.02
C ASN A 56 13.40 -9.30 -16.95
N THR A 57 13.78 -9.58 -18.19
CA THR A 57 12.91 -10.20 -19.20
C THR A 57 12.92 -11.73 -19.13
N THR A 58 13.65 -12.31 -18.18
CA THR A 58 13.77 -13.77 -18.03
C THR A 58 12.66 -14.35 -17.16
N GLU A 59 12.53 -15.66 -17.21
CA GLU A 59 11.56 -16.46 -16.45
C GLU A 59 12.02 -16.77 -15.01
N ARG A 60 13.17 -16.26 -14.58
CA ARG A 60 13.72 -16.50 -13.24
C ARG A 60 14.18 -15.22 -12.57
N THR A 61 14.24 -15.23 -11.24
CA THR A 61 14.91 -14.17 -10.49
C THR A 61 16.38 -14.12 -10.89
N ILE A 62 16.89 -12.91 -11.14
CA ILE A 62 18.30 -12.66 -11.41
C ILE A 62 18.93 -11.86 -10.28
N VAL A 63 20.23 -12.04 -10.08
CA VAL A 63 21.06 -11.14 -9.28
C VAL A 63 21.74 -10.18 -10.25
N THR A 64 21.65 -8.88 -10.00
CA THR A 64 22.35 -7.85 -10.79
C THR A 64 23.06 -6.88 -9.86
N GLU A 65 24.15 -6.29 -10.32
CA GLU A 65 24.87 -5.25 -9.58
C GLU A 65 24.57 -3.90 -10.23
N MET A 66 24.15 -2.93 -9.42
CA MET A 66 23.90 -1.55 -9.84
C MET A 66 24.52 -0.63 -8.79
N ASN A 67 25.36 0.32 -9.22
CA ASN A 67 26.02 1.29 -8.34
C ASN A 67 26.79 0.66 -7.16
N GLY A 68 27.38 -0.52 -7.34
CA GLY A 68 28.13 -1.24 -6.31
C GLY A 68 27.26 -1.99 -5.30
N GLU A 69 25.94 -2.01 -5.47
CA GLU A 69 25.01 -2.81 -4.66
C GLU A 69 24.42 -3.96 -5.48
N SER A 70 24.21 -5.10 -4.81
CA SER A 70 23.59 -6.28 -5.42
C SER A 70 22.07 -6.29 -5.19
N PHE A 71 21.32 -6.48 -6.27
CA PHE A 71 19.86 -6.51 -6.28
C PHE A 71 19.33 -7.86 -6.76
N LEU A 72 18.26 -8.33 -6.13
CA LEU A 72 17.44 -9.43 -6.60
C LEU A 72 16.27 -8.88 -7.42
N ILE A 73 16.24 -9.18 -8.72
CA ILE A 73 15.19 -8.70 -9.62
C ILE A 73 14.26 -9.85 -9.99
N PRO A 74 12.95 -9.78 -9.66
CA PRO A 74 11.98 -10.81 -10.01
C PRO A 74 11.85 -11.01 -11.53
N PRO A 75 11.36 -12.18 -12.00
CA PRO A 75 11.12 -12.43 -13.42
C PRO A 75 10.08 -11.48 -14.01
N ARG A 76 10.23 -11.14 -15.29
CA ARG A 76 9.31 -10.30 -16.08
C ARG A 76 8.95 -8.96 -15.42
N VAL A 77 9.94 -8.28 -14.85
CA VAL A 77 9.76 -6.97 -14.22
C VAL A 77 10.58 -5.92 -14.94
N GLN A 78 9.98 -4.76 -15.17
CA GLN A 78 10.71 -3.52 -15.41
C GLN A 78 10.59 -2.65 -14.15
N PHE A 79 11.65 -1.93 -13.81
CA PHE A 79 11.67 -1.10 -12.61
C PHE A 79 12.39 0.21 -12.86
N ILE A 80 11.95 1.23 -12.14
CA ILE A 80 12.52 2.57 -12.14
C ILE A 80 12.70 2.97 -10.68
N ASN A 81 13.91 3.34 -10.32
CA ASN A 81 14.20 4.10 -9.11
C ASN A 81 14.41 5.56 -9.52
N SER A 82 13.44 6.41 -9.21
CA SER A 82 13.53 7.84 -9.45
C SER A 82 12.50 8.57 -8.59
N THR A 83 12.61 9.89 -8.55
CA THR A 83 11.65 10.73 -7.86
C THR A 83 10.40 10.92 -8.73
N ILE A 84 9.22 10.93 -8.09
CA ILE A 84 7.94 10.92 -8.80
C ILE A 84 7.68 12.22 -9.60
N ASP A 85 8.33 13.32 -9.27
CA ASP A 85 8.28 14.57 -10.05
C ASP A 85 8.85 14.40 -11.47
N ARG A 86 9.68 13.38 -11.69
CA ARG A 86 10.26 13.01 -12.99
C ARG A 86 9.43 11.94 -13.72
N PHE A 87 8.21 11.67 -13.28
CA PHE A 87 7.36 10.60 -13.81
C PHE A 87 7.29 10.58 -15.35
N THR A 88 7.13 11.74 -15.99
CA THR A 88 7.02 11.89 -17.45
C THR A 88 8.33 11.65 -18.20
N GLU A 89 9.46 11.58 -17.51
CA GLU A 89 10.76 11.24 -18.14
C GLU A 89 10.91 9.73 -18.34
N TYR A 90 10.19 8.92 -17.56
CA TYR A 90 10.40 7.47 -17.51
C TYR A 90 9.20 6.65 -17.99
N ILE A 91 7.98 7.17 -17.87
CA ILE A 91 6.76 6.52 -18.35
C ILE A 91 6.32 7.19 -19.64
N GLN A 92 6.09 6.41 -20.70
CA GLN A 92 5.73 6.97 -22.00
C GLN A 92 4.31 7.56 -21.94
N PRO A 93 4.04 8.70 -22.62
CA PRO A 93 2.76 9.39 -22.51
C PRO A 93 1.52 8.57 -22.89
N ASP A 94 1.69 7.53 -23.72
CA ASP A 94 0.66 6.63 -24.24
C ASP A 94 0.69 5.23 -23.60
N GLU A 95 1.58 5.00 -22.65
CA GLU A 95 1.65 3.74 -21.92
C GLU A 95 0.49 3.64 -20.92
N THR A 96 -0.37 2.64 -21.10
CA THR A 96 -1.50 2.36 -20.21
C THR A 96 -1.30 1.08 -19.44
N PHE A 97 -1.92 0.98 -18.26
CA PHE A 97 -1.79 -0.19 -17.39
C PHE A 97 -3.15 -0.81 -17.07
N ASP A 98 -3.19 -2.15 -16.98
CA ASP A 98 -4.37 -2.87 -16.48
C ASP A 98 -4.65 -2.58 -14.99
N MET A 99 -3.58 -2.36 -14.22
CA MET A 99 -3.66 -2.04 -12.81
C MET A 99 -2.56 -1.07 -12.40
N ILE A 100 -2.94 -0.05 -11.64
CA ILE A 100 -2.03 0.91 -11.02
C ILE A 100 -2.25 0.83 -9.51
N VAL A 101 -1.20 0.52 -8.75
CA VAL A 101 -1.23 0.45 -7.29
C VAL A 101 -0.33 1.52 -6.71
N LEU A 102 -0.87 2.35 -5.83
CA LEU A 102 -0.14 3.40 -5.14
C LEU A 102 -0.11 3.11 -3.63
N ASP A 103 1.07 3.25 -3.04
CA ASP A 103 1.27 3.39 -1.60
C ASP A 103 1.97 4.72 -1.31
N PRO A 104 1.23 5.84 -1.33
CA PRO A 104 1.83 7.15 -1.25
C PRO A 104 2.57 7.38 0.07
N PRO A 105 3.71 8.10 0.05
CA PRO A 105 4.40 8.52 1.26
C PRO A 105 3.66 9.71 1.89
N TRP A 106 2.49 9.45 2.46
CA TRP A 106 1.58 10.44 3.02
C TRP A 106 2.26 11.40 3.99
N TRP A 107 1.85 12.67 3.96
CA TRP A 107 2.29 13.66 4.93
C TRP A 107 1.87 13.25 6.36
N ASN A 108 2.80 12.74 7.14
CA ASN A 108 2.52 12.07 8.41
C ASN A 108 3.30 12.68 9.58
N LYS A 109 2.58 13.07 10.64
CA LYS A 109 3.16 13.66 11.86
C LYS A 109 4.16 12.73 12.55
N TYR A 110 3.92 11.42 12.57
CA TYR A 110 4.84 10.44 13.18
C TYR A 110 6.16 10.39 12.41
N ILE A 111 6.12 10.23 11.09
CA ILE A 111 7.33 10.17 10.25
C ILE A 111 8.12 11.49 10.34
N ARG A 112 7.45 12.64 10.43
CA ARG A 112 8.12 13.92 10.69
C ARG A 112 8.89 13.93 12.02
N ARG A 113 8.34 13.33 13.09
CA ARG A 113 9.03 13.21 14.38
C ARG A 113 10.21 12.25 14.30
N VAL A 114 10.05 11.11 13.62
CA VAL A 114 11.15 10.16 13.38
C VAL A 114 12.27 10.86 12.61
N LYS A 115 11.96 11.58 11.53
CA LYS A 115 12.94 12.33 10.72
C LYS A 115 13.71 13.37 11.54
N ALA A 116 13.06 14.02 12.51
CA ALA A 116 13.70 15.00 13.38
C ALA A 116 14.72 14.38 14.35
N VAL A 117 14.56 13.10 14.68
CA VAL A 117 15.47 12.36 15.57
C VAL A 117 16.52 11.57 14.80
N ASN A 118 16.12 10.94 13.70
CA ASN A 118 16.98 10.15 12.83
C ASN A 118 16.53 10.32 11.36
N SER A 119 17.27 11.13 10.62
CA SER A 119 16.98 11.42 9.21
C SER A 119 17.06 10.17 8.31
N LYS A 120 17.89 9.18 8.68
CA LYS A 120 18.04 7.91 7.94
C LYS A 120 16.86 6.94 8.16
N ALA A 121 16.14 7.08 9.26
CA ALA A 121 15.00 6.21 9.61
C ALA A 121 13.64 6.72 9.07
N ALA A 122 13.64 7.78 8.27
CA ALA A 122 12.43 8.36 7.70
C ALA A 122 12.55 8.58 6.19
N TYR A 123 11.44 8.48 5.48
CA TYR A 123 11.36 8.73 4.04
C TYR A 123 10.89 10.15 3.71
N ARG A 124 11.15 10.59 2.48
CA ARG A 124 10.60 11.84 1.94
C ARG A 124 9.09 11.68 1.75
N MET A 125 8.33 12.51 2.45
CA MET A 125 6.86 12.55 2.31
C MET A 125 6.46 13.49 1.18
N LEU A 126 5.27 13.25 0.63
CA LEU A 126 4.66 14.10 -0.39
C LEU A 126 3.41 14.78 0.17
N THR A 127 3.16 16.00 -0.30
CA THR A 127 1.91 16.69 0.00
C THR A 127 0.77 16.11 -0.83
N ASN A 128 -0.48 16.38 -0.43
CA ASN A 128 -1.63 16.00 -1.26
C ASN A 128 -1.58 16.67 -2.64
N ALA A 129 -1.02 17.88 -2.75
CA ALA A 129 -0.86 18.57 -4.02
C ALA A 129 0.11 17.84 -4.95
N ASP A 130 1.26 17.40 -4.43
CA ASP A 130 2.26 16.64 -5.19
C ASP A 130 1.68 15.32 -5.69
N LEU A 131 0.95 14.61 -4.82
CA LEU A 131 0.31 13.34 -5.18
C LEU A 131 -0.77 13.51 -6.23
N LYS A 132 -1.60 14.56 -6.12
CA LYS A 132 -2.61 14.90 -7.13
C LYS A 132 -1.99 15.23 -8.48
N ALA A 133 -0.80 15.84 -8.49
CA ALA A 133 -0.13 16.28 -9.71
C ALA A 133 0.35 15.12 -10.60
N ILE A 134 0.53 13.90 -10.04
CA ILE A 134 0.90 12.70 -10.82
C ILE A 134 -0.08 12.52 -11.98
N PRO A 135 0.37 12.46 -13.25
CA PRO A 135 -0.49 12.56 -14.43
C PRO A 135 -1.16 11.22 -14.81
N LEU A 136 -1.71 10.49 -13.82
CA LEU A 136 -2.27 9.15 -14.05
C LEU A 136 -3.41 9.12 -15.07
N GLU A 137 -4.13 10.22 -15.28
CA GLU A 137 -5.20 10.34 -16.28
C GLU A 137 -4.77 9.95 -17.71
N ARG A 138 -3.46 9.99 -18.02
CA ARG A 138 -2.91 9.61 -19.32
C ARG A 138 -2.59 8.13 -19.45
N HIS A 139 -2.57 7.40 -18.33
CA HIS A 139 -2.10 6.02 -18.25
C HIS A 139 -3.24 5.03 -17.97
N LEU A 140 -4.48 5.45 -18.21
CA LEU A 140 -5.68 4.66 -18.01
C LEU A 140 -6.25 4.22 -19.37
N HIS A 141 -6.63 2.95 -19.47
CA HIS A 141 -7.59 2.47 -20.46
C HIS A 141 -8.92 2.14 -19.77
N LYS A 142 -9.97 1.83 -20.54
CA LYS A 142 -11.36 1.69 -20.04
C LYS A 142 -11.55 0.77 -18.82
N ASN A 143 -10.65 -0.19 -18.60
CA ASN A 143 -10.75 -1.18 -17.53
C ASN A 143 -9.57 -1.11 -16.54
N THR A 144 -8.79 -0.02 -16.53
CA THR A 144 -7.70 0.13 -15.57
C THR A 144 -8.24 0.14 -14.13
N LEU A 145 -7.68 -0.71 -13.27
CA LEU A 145 -7.91 -0.69 -11.84
C LEU A 145 -6.91 0.24 -11.16
N VAL A 146 -7.39 1.30 -10.51
CA VAL A 146 -6.55 2.21 -9.72
C VAL A 146 -6.77 1.94 -8.24
N VAL A 147 -5.70 1.54 -7.56
CA VAL A 147 -5.73 1.09 -6.16
C VAL A 147 -4.81 1.99 -5.33
N VAL A 148 -5.34 2.59 -4.27
CA VAL A 148 -4.57 3.50 -3.40
C VAL A 148 -4.65 3.03 -1.95
N TRP A 149 -3.51 2.65 -1.38
CA TRP A 149 -3.37 2.49 0.06
C TRP A 149 -3.47 3.85 0.74
N CYS A 150 -4.33 3.94 1.75
CA CYS A 150 -4.60 5.19 2.44
C CYS A 150 -4.64 4.97 3.96
N THR A 151 -4.04 5.92 4.68
CA THR A 151 -4.16 5.96 6.15
C THR A 151 -5.57 6.40 6.56
N ASN A 152 -5.88 6.27 7.85
CA ASN A 152 -7.20 6.67 8.36
C ASN A 152 -7.34 8.16 8.65
N ALA A 153 -6.37 8.98 8.21
CA ALA A 153 -6.46 10.42 8.38
C ALA A 153 -7.55 10.96 7.43
N PRO A 154 -8.55 11.71 7.93
CA PRO A 154 -9.62 12.25 7.09
C PRO A 154 -9.12 13.09 5.93
N SER A 155 -8.03 13.84 6.14
CA SER A 155 -7.40 14.65 5.08
C SER A 155 -6.88 13.82 3.91
N HIS A 156 -6.42 12.59 4.14
CA HIS A 156 -5.97 11.71 3.07
C HIS A 156 -7.15 10.98 2.43
N ILE A 157 -8.13 10.57 3.23
CA ILE A 157 -9.38 9.96 2.73
C ILE A 157 -10.10 10.91 1.77
N ASP A 158 -10.26 12.17 2.19
CA ASP A 158 -10.87 13.21 1.38
C ASP A 158 -10.03 13.52 0.14
N ALA A 159 -8.71 13.60 0.27
CA ALA A 159 -7.84 13.85 -0.88
C ALA A 159 -7.95 12.74 -1.94
N VAL A 160 -7.93 11.47 -1.56
CA VAL A 160 -8.09 10.37 -2.51
C VAL A 160 -9.45 10.42 -3.20
N SER A 161 -10.52 10.48 -2.41
CA SER A 161 -11.90 10.32 -2.90
C SER A 161 -12.47 11.55 -3.61
N LYS A 162 -12.11 12.76 -3.17
CA LYS A 162 -12.68 14.03 -3.65
C LYS A 162 -11.73 14.82 -4.55
N GLU A 163 -10.45 14.49 -4.58
CA GLU A 163 -9.47 15.25 -5.37
C GLU A 163 -8.70 14.39 -6.37
N PHE A 164 -8.04 13.31 -5.92
CA PHE A 164 -7.14 12.54 -6.76
C PHE A 164 -7.91 11.75 -7.81
N PHE A 165 -8.90 10.98 -7.36
CA PHE A 165 -9.72 10.16 -8.26
C PHE A 165 -10.46 11.03 -9.29
N PRO A 166 -11.16 12.12 -8.91
CA PRO A 166 -11.73 13.04 -9.89
C PRO A 166 -10.71 13.65 -10.85
N LYS A 167 -9.53 14.07 -10.36
CA LYS A 167 -8.47 14.61 -11.21
C LYS A 167 -7.99 13.59 -12.25
N TRP A 168 -7.88 12.33 -11.85
CA TRP A 168 -7.42 11.24 -12.71
C TRP A 168 -8.52 10.68 -13.63
N GLY A 169 -9.77 11.13 -13.53
CA GLY A 169 -10.89 10.57 -14.29
C GLY A 169 -11.35 9.20 -13.79
N VAL A 170 -11.13 8.92 -12.51
CA VAL A 170 -11.41 7.66 -11.82
C VAL A 170 -12.61 7.84 -10.88
N GLU A 171 -13.51 6.87 -10.89
CA GLU A 171 -14.63 6.76 -9.95
C GLU A 171 -14.28 5.76 -8.85
N LEU A 172 -14.54 6.13 -7.59
CA LEU A 172 -14.38 5.21 -6.46
C LEU A 172 -15.49 4.15 -6.50
N VAL A 173 -15.10 2.87 -6.61
CA VAL A 173 -16.05 1.75 -6.68
C VAL A 173 -16.01 0.84 -5.45
N ALA A 174 -14.90 0.80 -4.72
CA ALA A 174 -14.80 0.00 -3.50
C ALA A 174 -13.84 0.58 -2.47
N THR A 175 -14.06 0.22 -1.21
CA THR A 175 -13.11 0.45 -0.11
C THR A 175 -12.88 -0.86 0.61
N TRP A 176 -11.65 -1.34 0.61
CA TRP A 176 -11.27 -2.51 1.38
C TRP A 176 -10.46 -2.09 2.60
N TYR A 177 -10.40 -2.97 3.59
CA TYR A 177 -9.80 -2.70 4.88
C TYR A 177 -8.77 -3.78 5.19
N TRP A 178 -7.54 -3.38 5.48
CA TRP A 178 -6.53 -4.29 6.02
C TRP A 178 -6.47 -4.15 7.52
N ILE A 179 -7.00 -5.13 8.25
CA ILE A 179 -6.95 -5.23 9.70
C ILE A 179 -5.65 -5.93 10.11
N LYS A 180 -4.91 -5.26 10.98
CA LYS A 180 -3.65 -5.71 11.54
C LYS A 180 -3.92 -6.46 12.83
N VAL A 181 -3.57 -7.75 12.83
CA VAL A 181 -3.77 -8.64 13.97
C VAL A 181 -2.44 -9.19 14.48
N THR A 182 -2.43 -9.69 15.70
CA THR A 182 -1.34 -10.46 16.29
C THR A 182 -1.35 -11.91 15.78
N THR A 183 -0.35 -12.70 16.16
CA THR A 183 -0.33 -14.16 15.96
C THR A 183 -1.51 -14.88 16.61
N THR A 184 -2.15 -14.26 17.61
CA THR A 184 -3.35 -14.77 18.30
C THR A 184 -4.65 -14.21 17.73
N GLY A 185 -4.60 -13.53 16.57
CA GLY A 185 -5.78 -12.98 15.90
C GLY A 185 -6.36 -11.73 16.58
N GLN A 186 -5.72 -11.20 17.63
CA GLN A 186 -6.17 -9.99 18.31
C GLN A 186 -5.73 -8.73 17.56
N PRO A 187 -6.50 -7.63 17.53
CA PRO A 187 -6.07 -6.37 16.92
C PRO A 187 -4.79 -5.84 17.57
N VAL A 188 -3.87 -5.28 16.76
CA VAL A 188 -2.60 -4.71 17.27
C VAL A 188 -2.78 -3.45 18.12
N CYS A 189 -3.97 -2.85 18.08
CA CYS A 189 -4.43 -1.83 19.02
C CYS A 189 -5.96 -1.89 19.10
N LYS A 190 -6.55 -1.25 20.11
CA LYS A 190 -8.01 -1.15 20.21
C LYS A 190 -8.58 -0.41 19.00
N PHE A 191 -9.80 -0.79 18.61
CA PHE A 191 -10.64 0.08 17.80
C PHE A 191 -11.00 1.30 18.66
N ASN A 192 -10.70 2.47 18.14
CA ASN A 192 -10.87 3.73 18.88
C ASN A 192 -11.90 4.61 18.17
N GLU A 193 -12.20 5.75 18.77
CA GLU A 193 -12.98 6.80 18.12
C GLU A 193 -12.32 7.27 16.81
N PRO A 194 -13.10 7.82 15.85
CA PRO A 194 -12.56 8.46 14.66
C PRO A 194 -11.41 9.42 15.00
N HIS A 195 -10.46 9.56 14.06
CA HIS A 195 -9.25 10.40 14.21
C HIS A 195 -8.16 9.87 15.17
N GLN A 196 -8.45 8.81 15.93
CA GLN A 196 -7.43 8.11 16.71
C GLN A 196 -6.78 6.98 15.91
N LYS A 197 -5.70 6.40 16.45
CA LYS A 197 -5.02 5.27 15.83
C LYS A 197 -5.99 4.10 15.73
N GLN A 198 -6.16 3.56 14.52
CA GLN A 198 -6.98 2.39 14.25
C GLN A 198 -6.10 1.18 13.95
N PRO A 199 -6.56 -0.05 14.23
CA PRO A 199 -5.83 -1.28 13.94
C PRO A 199 -5.96 -1.71 12.47
N TYR A 200 -6.33 -0.81 11.57
CA TYR A 200 -6.50 -1.13 10.16
C TYR A 200 -5.98 0.00 9.25
N GLU A 201 -5.82 -0.27 7.97
CA GLU A 201 -5.62 0.72 6.90
C GLU A 201 -6.64 0.51 5.78
N ARG A 202 -6.83 1.52 4.93
CA ARG A 202 -7.80 1.48 3.84
C ARG A 202 -7.12 1.25 2.49
N LEU A 203 -7.83 0.58 1.61
CA LEU A 203 -7.49 0.43 0.20
C LEU A 203 -8.65 0.99 -0.62
N PHE A 204 -8.45 2.13 -1.26
CA PHE A 204 -9.44 2.70 -2.18
C PHE A 204 -9.23 2.09 -3.56
N ILE A 205 -10.31 1.60 -4.16
CA ILE A 205 -10.29 0.99 -5.49
C ILE A 205 -11.21 1.80 -6.37
N GLY A 206 -10.66 2.31 -7.46
CA GLY A 206 -11.38 3.06 -8.47
C GLY A 206 -11.11 2.55 -9.87
N VAL A 207 -12.00 2.92 -10.79
CA VAL A 207 -11.91 2.61 -12.22
C VAL A 207 -12.33 3.81 -13.04
N PRO A 208 -11.93 3.94 -14.31
CA PRO A 208 -12.41 5.00 -15.19
C PRO A 208 -13.94 5.02 -15.28
N ALA A 209 -14.51 6.22 -15.42
CA ALA A 209 -15.95 6.40 -15.52
C ALA A 209 -16.58 5.56 -16.65
N GLY A 210 -17.70 4.91 -16.36
CA GLY A 210 -18.39 4.04 -17.33
C GLY A 210 -17.72 2.69 -17.58
N SER A 211 -16.72 2.31 -16.78
CA SER A 211 -16.10 1.00 -16.85
C SER A 211 -17.07 -0.11 -16.44
N SER A 212 -17.13 -1.19 -17.23
CA SER A 212 -18.00 -2.34 -16.92
C SER A 212 -17.53 -3.13 -15.70
N ILE A 213 -16.24 -3.06 -15.38
CA ILE A 213 -15.65 -3.82 -14.27
C ILE A 213 -16.06 -3.26 -12.90
N ALA A 214 -16.58 -2.03 -12.85
CA ALA A 214 -17.12 -1.42 -11.63
C ALA A 214 -18.11 -2.34 -10.90
N LYS A 215 -18.94 -3.08 -11.66
CA LYS A 215 -19.97 -3.97 -11.11
C LYS A 215 -19.42 -5.27 -10.54
N SER A 216 -18.21 -5.67 -10.96
CA SER A 216 -17.57 -6.92 -10.52
C SER A 216 -16.64 -6.73 -9.34
N VAL A 217 -16.27 -5.49 -8.99
CA VAL A 217 -15.44 -5.21 -7.81
C VAL A 217 -16.33 -5.22 -6.57
N PRO A 218 -16.07 -6.10 -5.59
CA PRO A 218 -16.79 -6.07 -4.31
C PRO A 218 -16.60 -4.72 -3.62
N HIS A 219 -17.69 -4.03 -3.32
CA HIS A 219 -17.66 -2.70 -2.69
C HIS A 219 -16.89 -2.66 -1.37
N GLU A 220 -16.87 -3.77 -0.63
CA GLU A 220 -16.23 -3.89 0.67
C GLU A 220 -15.58 -5.27 0.84
N ARG A 221 -14.36 -5.29 1.41
CA ARG A 221 -13.64 -6.48 1.84
C ARG A 221 -12.79 -6.18 3.05
N PHE A 222 -12.55 -7.22 3.85
CA PHE A 222 -11.71 -7.18 5.04
C PHE A 222 -10.57 -8.19 4.90
N LEU A 223 -9.35 -7.70 4.94
CA LEU A 223 -8.10 -8.45 4.83
C LEU A 223 -7.49 -8.52 6.23
N TYR A 224 -7.11 -9.71 6.69
CA TYR A 224 -6.52 -9.91 8.00
C TYR A 224 -5.10 -10.45 7.84
N SER A 225 -4.12 -9.77 8.42
CA SER A 225 -2.76 -10.29 8.50
C SER A 225 -1.97 -9.72 9.66
N ILE A 226 -0.89 -10.42 9.99
CA ILE A 226 0.11 -9.93 10.93
C ILE A 226 0.98 -8.90 10.20
N PRO A 227 1.09 -7.66 10.70
CA PRO A 227 1.92 -6.66 10.05
C PRO A 227 3.40 -7.07 10.12
N SER A 228 4.12 -6.78 9.05
CA SER A 228 5.58 -6.89 9.01
C SER A 228 6.23 -5.98 10.04
N ALA A 229 7.38 -6.40 10.58
CA ALA A 229 8.21 -5.55 11.44
C ALA A 229 8.83 -4.38 10.67
N ILE A 230 9.05 -4.55 9.35
CA ILE A 230 9.42 -3.47 8.45
C ILE A 230 8.24 -2.51 8.35
N HIS A 231 8.45 -1.26 8.78
CA HIS A 231 7.42 -0.21 8.77
C HIS A 231 6.89 0.03 7.34
N SER A 232 5.61 0.42 7.23
CA SER A 232 4.89 0.69 5.98
C SER A 232 4.69 -0.50 5.04
N HIS A 233 5.28 -1.67 5.28
CA HIS A 233 5.14 -2.83 4.40
C HIS A 233 3.70 -3.36 4.41
N LYS A 234 3.04 -3.27 3.26
CA LYS A 234 1.67 -3.73 3.02
C LYS A 234 1.62 -5.25 2.83
N PRO A 235 0.49 -5.91 3.14
CA PRO A 235 0.34 -7.32 2.86
C PRO A 235 0.32 -7.53 1.34
N PRO A 236 0.87 -8.64 0.85
CA PRO A 236 0.65 -9.10 -0.52
C PRO A 236 -0.84 -9.08 -0.88
N LEU A 237 -1.17 -8.39 -1.98
CA LEU A 237 -2.53 -8.43 -2.53
C LEU A 237 -2.75 -9.64 -3.45
N TYR A 238 -1.67 -10.33 -3.87
CA TYR A 238 -1.76 -11.52 -4.73
C TYR A 238 -2.21 -12.77 -3.95
N GLY A 239 -2.93 -13.68 -4.64
CA GLY A 239 -3.49 -14.92 -4.07
C GLY A 239 -5.03 -14.98 -4.12
N LYS A 240 -5.66 -15.85 -3.31
CA LYS A 240 -7.13 -16.02 -3.22
C LYS A 240 -7.92 -14.72 -2.95
N LEU A 241 -7.25 -13.63 -2.57
CA LEU A 241 -7.81 -12.31 -2.27
C LEU A 241 -8.16 -11.48 -3.51
N LEU A 242 -7.37 -11.57 -4.59
CA LEU A 242 -7.67 -10.92 -5.88
C LEU A 242 -8.05 -11.95 -6.97
N LEU A 243 -7.42 -13.13 -6.97
CA LEU A 243 -7.50 -14.08 -8.09
C LEU A 243 -8.80 -14.86 -8.18
N ASN A 244 -9.64 -14.91 -7.15
CA ASN A 244 -10.92 -15.64 -7.26
C ASN A 244 -12.05 -14.81 -7.87
N ASN A 245 -11.89 -13.49 -8.02
CA ASN A 245 -12.93 -12.61 -8.58
C ASN A 245 -12.43 -11.70 -9.73
N ILE A 246 -11.11 -11.52 -9.90
CA ILE A 246 -10.53 -10.70 -10.99
C ILE A 246 -10.00 -11.58 -12.14
N SER A 247 -9.87 -12.90 -11.95
CA SER A 247 -9.48 -13.85 -13.02
C SER A 247 -10.49 -13.96 -14.16
N ASN A 248 -11.67 -13.34 -14.05
CA ASN A 248 -12.63 -13.18 -15.15
C ASN A 248 -12.58 -11.78 -15.79
N ILE A 249 -11.60 -10.94 -15.40
CA ILE A 249 -11.48 -9.53 -15.81
C ILE A 249 -10.11 -9.21 -16.42
N LEU A 250 -9.06 -9.98 -16.09
CA LEU A 250 -7.77 -10.04 -16.77
C LEU A 250 -7.68 -11.32 -17.59
#